data_AF-A0A812ZVR0-F1
#
_entry.id   AF-A0A812ZVR0-F1
#
_cell.length_a   1.000
_cell.length_b   1.000
_cell.length_c   1.000
_cell.angle_alpha   90.00
_cell.angle_beta   90.00
_cell.angle_gamma   90.00
#
_symmetry.space_group_name_H-M   'P 1'
#
loop_
_entity.id
_entity.type
_entity.pdbx_description
1 polymer ?
#
loop_
_entity_poly.entity_id
_entity_poly.type
_entity_poly.pdbx_seq_one_letter_code
_entity_poly.pdbx_strand_id
1 'polypeptide(L)'
;MESKIGRRLSSLEAELLPAGEPVGSGVLARVGRLEEILEGAPGNSELGLARRLENLEVLVFGAEGAEGTAEAEPQEEFEDLGPELGEPLKEPSGPPPKRLKPSPVPAPAQPPSRPTRPRRGAPAVQHPGHVDLQAYARSFGLNDDAIRTLHELPPESLAYVQQNFEPREGTKNISALFISFARKSHFSRTGQQLGRQSAQERAQGLLDEFAQRWELNSDAVAWLQMIDDQLALEEVVASFHPSPGTTNISAKLIGFAKSVYWRNTGKQLMDPRQWHYG
;
A
#
# COMPACT_ATOMS: atom_id res chain seq x y z
N MET A 1 -22.40 -10.18 -34.01
CA MET A 1 -21.31 -9.27 -33.64
C MET A 1 -20.46 -10.02 -32.63
N GLU A 2 -19.32 -10.57 -33.04
CA GLU A 2 -18.40 -11.18 -32.08
C GLU A 2 -17.87 -10.10 -31.15
N SER A 3 -17.99 -10.35 -29.83
CA SER A 3 -17.45 -9.46 -28.81
C SER A 3 -15.94 -9.29 -29.02
N LYS A 4 -15.42 -8.11 -28.72
CA LYS A 4 -13.98 -7.79 -28.79
C LYS A 4 -13.13 -8.77 -27.96
N ILE A 5 -13.74 -9.36 -26.92
CA ILE A 5 -13.20 -10.42 -26.06
C ILE A 5 -13.05 -11.74 -26.83
N GLY A 6 -14.08 -12.14 -27.59
CA GLY A 6 -14.05 -13.38 -28.40
C GLY A 6 -12.94 -13.36 -29.44
N ARG A 7 -12.73 -12.24 -30.14
CA ARG A 7 -11.62 -12.12 -31.09
C ARG A 7 -10.24 -12.21 -30.43
N ARG A 8 -10.10 -11.71 -29.19
CA ARG A 8 -8.83 -11.81 -28.45
C ARG A 8 -8.55 -13.23 -27.98
N LEU A 9 -9.56 -13.95 -27.51
CA LEU A 9 -9.41 -15.36 -27.11
C LEU A 9 -9.03 -16.24 -28.30
N SER A 10 -9.70 -16.10 -29.45
CA SER A 10 -9.32 -16.84 -30.67
C SER A 10 -7.93 -16.49 -31.18
N SER A 11 -7.46 -15.26 -30.97
CA SER A 11 -6.10 -14.87 -31.34
C SER A 11 -5.05 -15.49 -30.43
N LEU A 12 -5.30 -15.57 -29.11
CA LEU A 12 -4.42 -16.22 -28.15
C LEU A 12 -4.36 -17.75 -28.38
N GLU A 13 -5.49 -18.38 -28.69
CA GLU A 13 -5.54 -19.81 -29.01
C GLU A 13 -4.74 -20.13 -30.28
N ALA A 14 -4.80 -19.26 -31.30
CA ALA A 14 -4.01 -19.40 -32.51
C ALA A 14 -2.50 -19.17 -32.29
N GLU A 15 -2.13 -18.34 -31.32
CA GLU A 15 -0.72 -18.02 -31.00
C GLU A 15 -0.06 -19.07 -30.10
N LEU A 16 -0.84 -19.75 -29.24
CA LEU A 16 -0.38 -20.82 -28.34
C LEU A 16 -0.27 -22.21 -29.00
N LEU A 17 -0.66 -22.34 -30.27
CA LEU A 17 -0.60 -23.60 -31.02
C LEU A 17 0.38 -23.50 -32.20
N PRO A 18 1.71 -23.57 -31.98
CA PRO A 18 2.62 -23.86 -33.07
C PRO A 18 2.33 -25.27 -33.62
N ALA A 19 2.26 -25.38 -34.94
CA ALA A 19 1.90 -26.61 -35.63
C ALA A 19 2.88 -27.76 -35.30
N GLY A 20 2.47 -28.68 -34.42
CA GLY A 20 3.06 -30.01 -34.34
C GLY A 20 3.37 -30.60 -32.96
N GLU A 21 3.22 -29.87 -31.85
CA GLU A 21 3.47 -30.46 -30.52
C GLU A 21 2.18 -30.91 -29.80
N PRO A 22 2.20 -32.07 -29.12
CA PRO A 22 1.08 -32.50 -28.29
C PRO A 22 0.98 -31.57 -27.08
N VAL A 23 -0.03 -30.70 -27.09
CA VAL A 23 -0.34 -29.80 -25.98
C VAL A 23 -0.53 -30.64 -24.72
N GLY A 24 0.34 -30.42 -23.73
CA GLY A 24 0.23 -31.09 -22.44
C GLY A 24 -1.14 -30.83 -21.81
N SER A 25 -1.77 -31.89 -21.29
CA SER A 25 -3.13 -31.89 -20.70
C SER A 25 -3.39 -30.77 -19.67
N GLY A 26 -2.34 -30.18 -19.09
CA GLY A 26 -2.43 -29.05 -18.18
C GLY A 26 -2.88 -27.72 -18.80
N VAL A 27 -2.61 -27.45 -20.09
CA VAL A 27 -2.98 -26.15 -20.71
C VAL A 27 -4.48 -26.10 -21.00
N LEU A 28 -5.04 -27.16 -21.58
CA LEU A 28 -6.49 -27.30 -21.80
C LEU A 28 -7.29 -27.25 -20.49
N ALA A 29 -6.78 -27.86 -19.42
CA ALA A 29 -7.40 -27.80 -18.10
C ALA A 29 -7.40 -26.38 -17.49
N ARG A 30 -6.39 -25.55 -17.80
CA ARG A 30 -6.33 -24.15 -17.37
C ARG A 30 -7.27 -23.25 -18.17
N VAL A 31 -7.44 -23.49 -19.48
CA VAL A 31 -8.39 -22.75 -20.32
C VAL A 31 -9.84 -23.04 -19.91
N GLY A 32 -10.20 -24.30 -19.69
CA GLY A 32 -11.56 -24.66 -19.25
C GLY A 32 -11.96 -24.06 -17.89
N ARG A 33 -11.00 -23.93 -16.96
CA ARG A 33 -11.26 -23.33 -15.64
C ARG A 33 -11.44 -21.79 -15.71
N LEU A 34 -10.94 -21.13 -16.75
CA LEU A 34 -11.12 -19.69 -16.97
C LEU A 34 -12.52 -19.35 -17.51
N GLU A 35 -13.09 -20.20 -18.36
CA GLU A 35 -14.45 -20.02 -18.87
C GLU A 35 -15.50 -20.16 -17.75
N GLU A 36 -15.32 -21.12 -16.83
CA GLU A 36 -16.21 -21.33 -15.68
C GLU A 36 -16.23 -20.11 -14.72
N ILE A 37 -15.08 -19.44 -14.54
CA ILE A 37 -14.98 -18.22 -13.71
C ILE A 37 -15.62 -17.01 -14.41
N LEU A 38 -15.67 -17.00 -15.74
CA LEU A 38 -16.24 -15.90 -16.53
C LEU A 38 -17.78 -16.00 -16.63
N GLU A 39 -18.35 -17.20 -16.69
CA GLU A 39 -19.81 -17.38 -16.82
C GLU A 39 -20.58 -17.30 -15.49
N GLY A 40 -19.91 -17.49 -14.34
CA GLY A 40 -20.58 -17.59 -13.04
C GLY A 40 -20.81 -16.28 -12.27
N ALA A 41 -20.32 -15.12 -12.72
CA ALA A 41 -20.32 -13.89 -11.92
C ALA A 41 -21.30 -12.82 -12.43
N PRO A 42 -22.52 -12.69 -11.84
CA PRO A 42 -23.44 -11.63 -12.21
C PRO A 42 -22.90 -10.27 -11.72
N GLY A 43 -22.62 -9.35 -12.64
CA GLY A 43 -22.30 -7.95 -12.33
C GLY A 43 -20.94 -7.43 -12.82
N ASN A 44 -20.15 -8.23 -13.54
CA ASN A 44 -18.88 -7.73 -14.10
C ASN A 44 -19.15 -6.86 -15.33
N SER A 45 -18.90 -5.57 -15.20
CA SER A 45 -18.84 -4.66 -16.35
C SER A 45 -17.70 -5.11 -17.29
N GLU A 46 -17.88 -4.91 -18.59
CA GLU A 46 -16.92 -5.28 -19.65
C GLU A 46 -15.50 -4.74 -19.37
N LEU A 47 -15.42 -3.59 -18.68
CA LEU A 47 -14.19 -2.94 -18.23
C LEU A 47 -13.47 -3.70 -17.09
N GLY A 48 -14.21 -4.39 -16.22
CA GLY A 48 -13.66 -5.24 -15.17
C GLY A 48 -13.05 -6.53 -15.73
N LEU A 49 -13.63 -7.06 -16.81
CA LEU A 49 -13.11 -8.24 -17.51
C LEU A 49 -11.81 -7.94 -18.26
N ALA A 50 -11.73 -6.79 -18.94
CA ALA A 50 -10.53 -6.36 -19.66
C ALA A 50 -9.31 -6.24 -18.72
N ARG A 51 -9.48 -5.66 -17.53
CA ARG A 51 -8.42 -5.54 -16.53
C ARG A 51 -7.96 -6.87 -15.92
N ARG A 52 -8.88 -7.84 -15.80
CA ARG A 52 -8.55 -9.19 -15.32
C ARG A 52 -7.74 -9.98 -16.35
N LEU A 53 -8.01 -9.79 -17.64
CA LEU A 53 -7.24 -10.40 -18.72
C LEU A 53 -5.79 -9.88 -18.77
N GLU A 54 -5.57 -8.58 -18.57
CA GLU A 54 -4.21 -8.00 -18.53
C GLU A 54 -3.36 -8.54 -17.36
N ASN A 55 -3.97 -8.83 -16.21
CA ASN A 55 -3.25 -9.42 -15.08
C ASN A 55 -2.94 -10.92 -15.26
N LEU A 56 -3.68 -11.63 -16.11
CA LEU A 56 -3.47 -13.05 -16.39
C LEU A 56 -2.28 -13.28 -17.34
N GLU A 57 -2.02 -12.34 -18.25
CA GLU A 57 -0.89 -12.40 -19.19
C GLU A 57 0.46 -12.38 -18.44
N VAL A 58 0.56 -11.61 -17.36
CA VAL A 58 1.76 -11.56 -16.49
C VAL A 58 2.01 -12.89 -15.76
N LEU A 59 0.96 -13.65 -15.48
CA LEU A 59 1.03 -14.89 -14.70
C LEU A 59 1.33 -16.12 -15.56
N VAL A 60 0.99 -16.09 -16.85
CA VAL A 60 1.27 -17.18 -17.80
C VAL A 60 2.67 -17.08 -18.39
N PHE A 61 3.17 -15.86 -18.67
CA PHE A 61 4.48 -15.65 -19.30
C PHE A 61 5.63 -15.37 -18.31
N GLY A 62 5.36 -15.25 -17.01
CA GLY A 62 6.35 -14.85 -15.99
C GLY A 62 7.14 -15.98 -15.30
N ALA A 63 6.96 -17.24 -15.67
CA ALA A 63 7.47 -18.38 -14.90
C ALA A 63 8.55 -19.27 -15.59
N GLU A 64 8.98 -18.97 -16.81
CA GLU A 64 9.94 -19.81 -17.56
C GLU A 64 11.42 -19.37 -17.40
N GLY A 65 11.90 -19.22 -16.17
CA GLY A 65 13.26 -18.69 -15.92
C GLY A 65 14.09 -19.39 -14.84
N ALA A 66 13.76 -20.62 -14.43
CA ALA A 66 14.52 -21.32 -13.38
C ALA A 66 14.58 -22.85 -13.56
N GLU A 67 15.05 -23.33 -14.71
CA GLU A 67 15.62 -24.68 -14.80
C GLU A 67 17.15 -24.56 -14.74
N GLY A 68 17.69 -24.65 -13.52
CA GLY A 68 19.11 -24.77 -13.26
C GLY A 68 19.57 -26.21 -13.40
N THR A 69 20.32 -26.48 -14.46
CA THR A 69 21.08 -27.70 -14.69
C THR A 69 22.08 -27.91 -13.56
N ALA A 70 21.87 -28.92 -12.72
CA ALA A 70 22.84 -29.38 -11.74
C ALA A 70 23.88 -30.27 -12.44
N GLU A 71 24.95 -29.65 -12.95
CA GLU A 71 26.16 -30.36 -13.37
C GLU A 71 27.14 -30.40 -12.19
N ALA A 72 27.48 -31.62 -11.79
CA ALA A 72 28.40 -31.90 -10.69
C ALA A 72 29.84 -31.60 -11.13
N GLU A 73 30.46 -30.58 -10.53
CA GLU A 73 31.91 -30.38 -10.59
C GLU A 73 32.62 -31.12 -9.43
N PRO A 74 33.84 -31.63 -9.69
CA PRO A 74 34.57 -32.45 -8.75
C PRO A 74 35.26 -31.58 -7.68
N GLN A 75 35.41 -32.18 -6.50
CA GLN A 75 36.15 -31.62 -5.38
C GLN A 75 37.63 -31.43 -5.77
N GLU A 76 38.06 -30.19 -5.96
CA GLU A 76 39.48 -29.86 -5.92
C GLU A 76 39.95 -29.72 -4.47
N GLU A 77 40.88 -30.60 -4.15
CA GLU A 77 41.68 -30.73 -2.95
C GLU A 77 42.61 -29.50 -2.84
N PHE A 78 42.18 -28.48 -2.08
CA PHE A 78 43.03 -27.32 -1.79
C PHE A 78 43.85 -27.60 -0.52
N GLU A 79 45.11 -27.96 -0.75
CA GLU A 79 46.14 -28.16 0.26
C GLU A 79 46.42 -26.88 1.07
N ASP A 80 46.37 -27.05 2.39
CA ASP A 80 47.33 -26.56 3.36
C ASP A 80 48.26 -25.40 2.94
N LEU A 81 47.83 -24.16 3.27
CA LEU A 81 48.73 -23.02 3.45
C LEU A 81 48.42 -22.35 4.80
N GLY A 82 49.14 -22.82 5.83
CA GLY A 82 49.95 -22.01 6.74
C GLY A 82 49.31 -20.82 7.51
N PRO A 83 49.52 -20.71 8.84
CA PRO A 83 49.07 -19.55 9.61
C PRO A 83 50.06 -18.39 9.45
N GLU A 84 49.73 -17.39 8.62
CA GLU A 84 50.47 -16.12 8.64
C GLU A 84 49.86 -15.17 9.68
N LEU A 85 50.65 -14.99 10.75
CA LEU A 85 50.41 -14.08 11.85
C LEU A 85 50.47 -12.62 11.37
N GLY A 86 49.32 -12.06 11.00
CA GLY A 86 49.14 -10.62 10.84
C GLY A 86 49.08 -9.91 12.20
N GLU A 87 50.12 -9.14 12.51
CA GLU A 87 50.22 -8.31 13.72
C GLU A 87 49.05 -7.33 13.86
N PRO A 88 48.48 -7.12 15.07
CA PRO A 88 47.45 -6.12 15.30
C PRO A 88 48.06 -4.71 15.25
N LEU A 89 47.70 -3.95 14.21
CA LEU A 89 47.97 -2.52 14.10
C LEU A 89 47.40 -1.78 15.33
N LYS A 90 48.33 -1.23 16.11
CA LYS A 90 48.11 -0.41 17.29
C LYS A 90 47.42 0.89 16.87
N GLU A 91 46.13 1.03 17.16
CA GLU A 91 45.40 2.29 16.96
C GLU A 91 46.06 3.42 17.77
N PRO A 92 46.36 4.59 17.16
CA PRO A 92 46.85 5.73 17.90
C PRO A 92 45.72 6.32 18.76
N SER A 93 45.82 6.09 20.07
CA SER A 93 45.06 6.76 21.12
C SER A 93 45.34 8.27 21.14
N GLY A 94 44.73 9.01 20.21
CA GLY A 94 44.65 10.46 20.24
C GLY A 94 43.45 10.93 21.08
N PRO A 95 43.58 11.99 21.89
CA PRO A 95 42.45 12.56 22.60
C PRO A 95 41.37 13.05 21.61
N PRO A 96 40.08 12.77 21.86
CA PRO A 96 39.01 13.18 20.96
C PRO A 96 39.01 14.70 20.79
N PRO A 97 38.81 15.22 19.57
CA PRO A 97 38.69 16.66 19.35
C PRO A 97 37.52 17.20 20.16
N LYS A 98 37.79 18.23 20.97
CA LYS A 98 36.79 18.94 21.76
C LYS A 98 35.73 19.49 20.78
N ARG A 99 34.55 18.84 20.74
CA ARG A 99 33.37 19.34 20.02
C ARG A 99 33.06 20.74 20.54
N LEU A 100 33.36 21.75 19.72
CA LEU A 100 32.89 23.11 19.91
C LEU A 100 31.37 23.06 19.89
N LYS A 101 30.76 23.51 20.99
CA LYS A 101 29.30 23.63 21.13
C LYS A 101 28.82 24.59 20.03
N PRO A 102 27.91 24.18 19.12
CA PRO A 102 27.34 25.10 18.14
C PRO A 102 26.63 26.23 18.87
N SER A 103 26.97 27.47 18.52
CA SER A 103 26.31 28.67 19.01
C SER A 103 24.79 28.58 18.78
N PRO A 104 23.97 29.10 19.70
CA PRO A 104 22.52 29.06 19.58
C PRO A 104 22.08 29.82 18.34
N VAL A 105 21.50 29.10 17.38
CA VAL A 105 20.85 29.69 16.21
C VAL A 105 19.60 30.41 16.72
N PRO A 106 19.41 31.71 16.43
CA PRO A 106 18.21 32.44 16.84
C PRO A 106 16.97 31.76 16.25
N ALA A 107 15.99 31.48 17.12
CA ALA A 107 14.77 30.79 16.75
C ALA A 107 14.07 31.51 15.58
N PRO A 108 13.64 30.79 14.54
CA PRO A 108 12.83 31.40 13.48
C PRO A 108 11.55 31.96 14.11
N ALA A 109 11.31 33.24 13.86
CA ALA A 109 10.13 33.95 14.32
C ALA A 109 8.87 33.13 14.01
N GLN A 110 8.12 32.79 15.06
CA GLN A 110 6.88 32.06 14.93
C GLN A 110 5.94 32.85 13.99
N PRO A 111 5.35 32.22 12.97
CA PRO A 111 4.35 32.88 12.14
C PRO A 111 3.19 33.34 13.04
N PRO A 112 2.65 34.55 12.82
CA PRO A 112 1.57 35.07 13.65
C PRO A 112 0.40 34.08 13.65
N SER A 113 -0.07 33.75 14.85
CA SER A 113 -1.21 32.89 15.09
C SER A 113 -2.37 33.33 14.20
N ARG A 114 -2.75 32.48 13.24
CA ARG A 114 -3.89 32.76 12.36
C ARG A 114 -5.11 33.00 13.25
N PRO A 115 -5.81 34.15 13.11
CA PRO A 115 -7.02 34.38 13.86
C PRO A 115 -8.02 33.28 13.54
N THR A 116 -8.48 32.59 14.58
CA THR A 116 -9.58 31.64 14.53
C THR A 116 -10.81 32.37 14.03
N ARG A 117 -11.06 32.25 12.72
CA ARG A 117 -12.19 32.90 12.07
C ARG A 117 -13.46 32.33 12.69
N PRO A 118 -14.39 33.17 13.20
CA PRO A 118 -15.63 32.70 13.77
C PRO A 118 -16.38 31.90 12.70
N ARG A 119 -16.64 30.62 13.01
CA ARG A 119 -17.47 29.70 12.23
C ARG A 119 -18.84 30.36 12.06
N ARG A 120 -19.07 31.01 10.91
CA ARG A 120 -20.33 31.68 10.59
C ARG A 120 -21.36 30.59 10.28
N GLY A 121 -22.15 30.25 11.30
CA GLY A 121 -23.42 29.51 11.26
C GLY A 121 -23.60 28.55 10.10
N ALA A 122 -22.87 27.42 10.12
CA ALA A 122 -23.32 26.26 9.38
C ALA A 122 -24.74 25.91 9.89
N PRO A 123 -25.73 25.69 9.01
CA PRO A 123 -27.07 25.30 9.43
C PRO A 123 -26.97 24.05 10.30
N ALA A 124 -27.63 24.06 11.46
CA ALA A 124 -27.62 22.95 12.40
C ALA A 124 -27.98 21.66 11.67
N VAL A 125 -26.99 20.76 11.55
CA VAL A 125 -27.12 19.47 10.87
C VAL A 125 -28.06 18.61 11.70
N GLN A 126 -29.34 18.64 11.34
CA GLN A 126 -30.35 17.76 11.90
C GLN A 126 -30.16 16.36 11.29
N HIS A 127 -29.85 15.39 12.14
CA HIS A 127 -29.94 13.93 11.97
C HIS A 127 -29.23 13.29 10.75
N PRO A 128 -28.29 12.35 10.98
CA PRO A 128 -27.46 11.73 9.93
C PRO A 128 -28.16 10.70 9.02
N GLY A 129 -29.50 10.75 8.89
CA GLY A 129 -30.26 9.73 8.16
C GLY A 129 -30.69 10.12 6.74
N HIS A 130 -30.96 11.39 6.48
CA HIS A 130 -31.51 11.80 5.19
C HIS A 130 -31.26 13.29 4.96
N VAL A 131 -30.09 13.64 4.42
CA VAL A 131 -29.83 15.03 4.03
C VAL A 131 -30.68 15.35 2.81
N ASP A 132 -31.58 16.32 2.92
CA ASP A 132 -32.32 16.83 1.77
C ASP A 132 -31.35 17.54 0.81
N LEU A 133 -30.95 16.81 -0.23
CA LEU A 133 -30.05 17.30 -1.29
C LEU A 133 -30.60 18.54 -1.99
N GLN A 134 -31.93 18.68 -2.06
CA GLN A 134 -32.58 19.83 -2.67
C GLN A 134 -32.46 21.07 -1.78
N ALA A 135 -32.56 20.91 -0.46
CA ALA A 135 -32.33 22.01 0.49
C ALA A 135 -30.86 22.47 0.45
N TYR A 136 -29.93 21.51 0.40
CA TYR A 136 -28.50 21.78 0.25
C TYR A 136 -28.17 22.50 -1.07
N ALA A 137 -28.71 22.03 -2.19
CA ALA A 137 -28.50 22.68 -3.49
C ALA A 137 -29.06 24.11 -3.51
N ARG A 138 -30.23 24.33 -2.90
CA ARG A 138 -30.85 25.66 -2.77
C ARG A 138 -30.03 26.60 -1.90
N SER A 139 -29.41 26.13 -0.81
CA SER A 139 -28.64 27.01 0.07
C SER A 139 -27.38 27.59 -0.59
N PHE A 140 -26.84 26.89 -1.60
CA PHE A 140 -25.66 27.34 -2.36
C PHE A 140 -26.01 27.93 -3.74
N GLY A 141 -27.28 27.88 -4.14
CA GLY A 141 -27.71 28.32 -5.49
C GLY A 141 -27.12 27.46 -6.60
N LEU A 142 -27.06 26.14 -6.41
CA LEU A 142 -26.55 25.20 -7.42
C LEU A 142 -27.52 25.09 -8.60
N ASN A 143 -26.97 24.93 -9.82
CA ASN A 143 -27.75 24.68 -11.02
C ASN A 143 -28.06 23.17 -11.20
N ASP A 144 -28.85 22.84 -12.22
CA ASP A 144 -29.27 21.46 -12.49
C ASP A 144 -28.11 20.49 -12.74
N ASP A 145 -27.04 20.95 -13.40
CA ASP A 145 -25.84 20.13 -13.63
C ASP A 145 -25.11 19.76 -12.33
N ALA A 146 -25.01 20.72 -11.41
CA ALA A 146 -24.42 20.51 -10.10
C ALA A 146 -25.29 19.60 -9.22
N ILE A 147 -26.63 19.74 -9.31
CA ILE A 147 -27.58 18.85 -8.64
C ILE A 147 -27.45 17.42 -9.18
N ARG A 148 -27.40 17.25 -10.51
CA ARG A 148 -27.18 15.93 -11.13
C ARG A 148 -25.87 15.30 -10.64
N THR A 149 -24.79 16.09 -10.65
CA THR A 149 -23.49 15.63 -10.12
C THR A 149 -23.59 15.23 -8.65
N LEU A 150 -24.34 15.96 -7.83
CA LEU A 150 -24.56 15.65 -6.41
C LEU A 150 -25.28 14.30 -6.24
N HIS A 151 -26.26 13.98 -7.09
CA HIS A 151 -26.95 12.68 -7.08
C HIS A 151 -26.11 11.50 -7.58
N GLU A 152 -25.14 11.76 -8.45
CA GLU A 152 -24.22 10.74 -8.98
C GLU A 152 -23.09 10.36 -8.01
N LEU A 153 -22.88 11.13 -6.94
CA LEU A 153 -21.82 10.87 -5.97
C LEU A 153 -22.13 9.64 -5.08
N PRO A 154 -21.15 8.76 -4.84
CA PRO A 154 -21.25 7.74 -3.80
C PRO A 154 -21.50 8.36 -2.41
N PRO A 155 -22.18 7.66 -1.49
CA PRO A 155 -22.54 8.18 -0.16
C PRO A 155 -21.35 8.76 0.62
N GLU A 156 -20.18 8.11 0.57
CA GLU A 156 -18.97 8.59 1.25
C GLU A 156 -18.42 9.90 0.65
N SER A 157 -18.50 10.05 -0.67
CA SER A 157 -18.06 11.26 -1.37
C SER A 157 -19.05 12.39 -1.12
N LEU A 158 -20.35 12.10 -1.13
CA LEU A 158 -21.41 13.05 -0.82
C LEU A 158 -21.25 13.65 0.59
N ALA A 159 -21.06 12.79 1.61
CA ALA A 159 -20.87 13.23 2.99
C ALA A 159 -19.64 14.14 3.13
N TYR A 160 -18.53 13.78 2.46
CA TYR A 160 -17.33 14.62 2.43
C TYR A 160 -17.58 15.95 1.75
N VAL A 161 -18.25 15.96 0.60
CA VAL A 161 -18.56 17.17 -0.14
C VAL A 161 -19.42 18.10 0.70
N GLN A 162 -20.47 17.59 1.34
CA GLN A 162 -21.34 18.38 2.22
C GLN A 162 -20.59 18.99 3.41
N GLN A 163 -19.63 18.25 3.98
CA GLN A 163 -18.87 18.70 5.15
C GLN A 163 -17.77 19.71 4.77
N ASN A 164 -17.17 19.59 3.59
CA ASN A 164 -15.92 20.31 3.25
C ASN A 164 -16.08 21.34 2.13
N PHE A 165 -17.24 21.40 1.46
CA PHE A 165 -17.49 22.40 0.43
C PHE A 165 -17.87 23.75 1.06
N GLU A 166 -16.87 24.59 1.26
CA GLU A 166 -17.03 25.96 1.75
C GLU A 166 -16.56 26.97 0.68
N PRO A 167 -17.43 27.36 -0.28
CA PRO A 167 -17.06 28.36 -1.27
C PRO A 167 -16.80 29.71 -0.59
N ARG A 168 -15.82 30.47 -1.12
CA ARG A 168 -15.51 31.82 -0.58
C ARG A 168 -16.68 32.77 -0.85
N GLU A 169 -16.92 33.70 0.08
CA GLU A 169 -17.93 34.75 -0.11
C GLU A 169 -17.63 35.54 -1.40
N GLY A 170 -18.66 35.77 -2.23
CA GLY A 170 -18.52 36.47 -3.51
C GLY A 170 -17.98 35.62 -4.67
N THR A 171 -17.83 34.30 -4.51
CA THR A 171 -17.40 33.41 -5.62
C THR A 171 -18.44 33.44 -6.75
N LYS A 172 -18.03 33.86 -7.94
CA LYS A 172 -18.83 33.70 -9.17
C LYS A 172 -18.79 32.22 -9.59
N ASN A 173 -19.91 31.70 -10.11
CA ASN A 173 -20.02 30.32 -10.63
C ASN A 173 -19.83 29.23 -9.56
N ILE A 174 -20.56 29.33 -8.45
CA ILE A 174 -20.54 28.33 -7.35
C ILE A 174 -20.80 26.91 -7.87
N SER A 175 -21.70 26.74 -8.83
CA SER A 175 -22.02 25.45 -9.47
C SER A 175 -20.82 24.79 -10.15
N ALA A 176 -20.02 25.55 -10.92
CA ALA A 176 -18.85 25.01 -11.60
C ALA A 176 -17.74 24.63 -10.59
N LEU A 177 -17.58 25.44 -9.54
CA LEU A 177 -16.66 25.15 -8.44
C LEU A 177 -17.08 23.88 -7.68
N PHE A 178 -18.38 23.73 -7.42
CA PHE A 178 -18.96 22.55 -6.80
C PHE A 178 -18.69 21.28 -7.62
N ILE A 179 -19.01 21.28 -8.92
CA ILE A 179 -18.77 20.11 -9.79
C ILE A 179 -17.29 19.73 -9.81
N SER A 180 -16.40 20.73 -9.91
CA SER A 180 -14.95 20.49 -9.90
C SER A 180 -14.48 19.89 -8.58
N PHE A 181 -14.98 20.40 -7.45
CA PHE A 181 -14.69 19.89 -6.13
C PHE A 181 -15.22 18.46 -5.92
N ALA A 182 -16.47 18.22 -6.30
CA ALA A 182 -17.13 16.92 -6.24
C ALA A 182 -16.33 15.86 -7.02
N ARG A 183 -15.99 16.14 -8.29
CA ARG A 183 -15.18 15.24 -9.12
C ARG A 183 -13.81 14.96 -8.53
N LYS A 184 -13.13 15.99 -8.01
CA LYS A 184 -11.83 15.83 -7.35
C LYS A 184 -11.95 14.95 -6.10
N SER A 185 -12.96 15.19 -5.27
CA SER A 185 -13.17 14.41 -4.04
C SER A 185 -13.50 12.94 -4.33
N HIS A 186 -14.32 12.68 -5.35
CA HIS A 186 -14.66 11.35 -5.81
C HIS A 186 -13.40 10.60 -6.29
N PHE A 187 -12.60 11.24 -7.15
CA PHE A 187 -11.40 10.60 -7.69
C PHE A 187 -10.32 10.39 -6.62
N SER A 188 -10.08 11.37 -5.76
CA SER A 188 -9.08 11.27 -4.70
C SER A 188 -9.43 10.18 -3.68
N ARG A 189 -10.70 10.04 -3.30
CA ARG A 189 -11.11 9.02 -2.32
C ARG A 189 -11.20 7.63 -2.93
N THR A 190 -11.91 7.47 -4.05
CA THR A 190 -12.05 6.14 -4.67
C THR A 190 -10.68 5.58 -5.09
N GLY A 191 -9.79 6.44 -5.61
CA GLY A 191 -8.43 6.02 -6.00
C GLY A 191 -7.52 5.71 -4.80
N GLN A 192 -7.48 6.57 -3.78
CA GLN A 192 -6.60 6.33 -2.63
C GLN A 192 -7.13 5.25 -1.68
N GLN A 193 -8.45 5.10 -1.54
CA GLN A 193 -9.05 4.14 -0.60
C GLN A 193 -8.92 2.71 -1.12
N LEU A 194 -9.19 2.46 -2.41
CA LEU A 194 -8.89 1.15 -3.00
C LEU A 194 -7.39 0.86 -3.00
N GLY A 195 -6.55 1.86 -3.29
CA GLY A 195 -5.10 1.70 -3.26
C GLY A 195 -4.58 1.38 -1.85
N ARG A 196 -5.10 2.04 -0.82
CA ARG A 196 -4.72 1.79 0.57
C ARG A 196 -5.25 0.47 1.11
N GLN A 197 -6.49 0.11 0.80
CA GLN A 197 -7.06 -1.18 1.23
C GLN A 197 -6.28 -2.33 0.60
N SER A 198 -6.03 -2.29 -0.71
CA SER A 198 -5.25 -3.33 -1.37
C SER A 198 -3.79 -3.38 -0.90
N ALA A 199 -3.16 -2.23 -0.61
CA ALA A 199 -1.81 -2.21 -0.03
C ALA A 199 -1.80 -2.79 1.39
N GLN A 200 -2.81 -2.47 2.21
CA GLN A 200 -2.93 -2.97 3.58
C GLN A 200 -3.24 -4.46 3.61
N GLU A 201 -4.13 -4.96 2.75
CA GLU A 201 -4.41 -6.40 2.61
C GLU A 201 -3.16 -7.16 2.17
N ARG A 202 -2.38 -6.62 1.22
CA ARG A 202 -1.10 -7.22 0.83
C ARG A 202 -0.09 -7.21 1.98
N ALA A 203 0.01 -6.11 2.73
CA ALA A 203 0.88 -6.03 3.89
C ALA A 203 0.47 -7.04 4.98
N GLN A 204 -0.83 -7.26 5.19
CA GLN A 204 -1.33 -8.29 6.10
C GLN A 204 -0.96 -9.70 5.64
N GLY A 205 -1.13 -10.02 4.36
CA GLY A 205 -0.70 -11.32 3.82
C GLY A 205 0.80 -11.56 4.00
N LEU A 206 1.63 -10.57 3.72
CA LEU A 206 3.08 -10.63 3.95
C LEU A 206 3.43 -10.82 5.43
N LEU A 207 2.70 -10.18 6.34
CA LEU A 207 2.89 -10.31 7.77
C LEU A 207 2.52 -11.70 8.28
N ASP A 208 1.42 -12.28 7.79
CA ASP A 208 0.99 -13.62 8.17
C ASP A 208 2.01 -14.69 7.70
N GLU A 209 2.49 -14.59 6.45
CA GLU A 209 3.53 -15.47 5.92
C GLU A 209 4.84 -15.34 6.70
N PHE A 210 5.23 -14.10 7.02
CA PHE A 210 6.44 -13.82 7.80
C PHE A 210 6.31 -14.35 9.24
N ALA A 211 5.15 -14.17 9.87
CA ALA A 211 4.87 -14.68 11.20
C ALA A 211 4.89 -16.20 11.25
N GLN A 212 4.34 -16.87 10.24
CA GLN A 212 4.37 -18.31 10.13
C GLN A 212 5.79 -18.83 9.90
N ARG A 213 6.57 -18.20 9.00
CA ARG A 213 7.96 -18.60 8.69
C ARG A 213 8.87 -18.59 9.92
N TRP A 214 8.68 -17.63 10.81
CA TRP A 214 9.54 -17.43 11.99
C TRP A 214 8.89 -17.87 13.31
N GLU A 215 7.73 -18.52 13.26
CA GLU A 215 6.95 -18.94 14.42
C GLU A 215 6.77 -17.82 15.46
N LEU A 216 6.36 -16.65 14.98
CA LEU A 216 6.21 -15.47 15.83
C LEU A 216 5.03 -15.62 16.79
N ASN A 217 5.18 -15.11 18.02
CA ASN A 217 4.07 -15.02 18.95
C ASN A 217 3.13 -13.85 18.62
N SER A 218 1.93 -13.87 19.20
CA SER A 218 0.91 -12.83 19.01
C SER A 218 1.40 -11.42 19.36
N ASP A 219 2.25 -11.29 20.38
CA ASP A 219 2.82 -9.99 20.78
C ASP A 219 3.73 -9.39 19.71
N ALA A 220 4.57 -10.21 19.06
CA ALA A 220 5.43 -9.76 17.98
C ALA A 220 4.63 -9.38 16.73
N VAL A 221 3.59 -10.16 16.40
CA VAL A 221 2.67 -9.84 15.30
C VAL A 221 1.93 -8.53 15.55
N ALA A 222 1.40 -8.33 16.76
CA ALA A 222 0.76 -7.08 17.16
C ALA A 222 1.73 -5.89 17.02
N TRP A 223 3.01 -6.08 17.39
CA TRP A 223 4.04 -5.07 17.21
C TRP A 223 4.28 -4.69 15.74
N LEU A 224 4.36 -5.68 14.84
CA LEU A 224 4.51 -5.42 13.41
C LEU A 224 3.29 -4.71 12.82
N GLN A 225 2.09 -5.07 13.27
CA GLN A 225 0.84 -4.41 12.84
C GLN A 225 0.74 -2.94 13.29
N MET A 226 1.48 -2.52 14.32
CA MET A 226 1.54 -1.12 14.76
C MET A 226 2.50 -0.26 13.94
N ILE A 227 3.28 -0.85 13.04
CA ILE A 227 4.19 -0.10 12.17
C ILE A 227 3.38 0.48 11.00
N ASP A 228 2.88 1.70 11.17
CA ASP A 228 2.16 2.43 10.11
C ASP A 228 3.07 2.81 8.91
N ASP A 229 4.39 2.80 9.13
CA ASP A 229 5.37 3.17 8.12
C ASP A 229 5.73 1.95 7.25
N GLN A 230 5.19 1.94 6.03
CA GLN A 230 5.33 0.80 5.13
C GLN A 230 6.79 0.52 4.74
N LEU A 231 7.65 1.55 4.65
CA LEU A 231 9.07 1.38 4.36
C LEU A 231 9.79 0.67 5.51
N ALA A 232 9.52 1.07 6.76
CA ALA A 232 10.06 0.40 7.93
C ALA A 232 9.58 -1.06 8.02
N LEU A 233 8.32 -1.35 7.70
CA LEU A 233 7.79 -2.70 7.69
C LEU A 233 8.47 -3.59 6.64
N GLU A 234 8.58 -3.10 5.41
CA GLU A 234 9.25 -3.80 4.31
C GLU A 234 10.73 -4.06 4.64
N GLU A 235 11.45 -3.09 5.22
CA GLU A 235 12.85 -3.27 5.65
C GLU A 235 12.96 -4.35 6.74
N VAL A 236 12.02 -4.39 7.69
CA VAL A 236 12.00 -5.41 8.75
C VAL A 236 11.79 -6.80 8.15
N VAL A 237 10.78 -6.96 7.30
CA VAL A 237 10.45 -8.25 6.67
C VAL A 237 11.60 -8.72 5.77
N ALA A 238 12.23 -7.81 5.02
CA ALA A 238 13.29 -8.13 4.07
C ALA A 238 14.65 -8.38 4.74
N SER A 239 14.95 -7.76 5.88
CA SER A 239 16.30 -7.79 6.47
C SER A 239 16.41 -8.70 7.69
N PHE A 240 15.30 -9.12 8.29
CA PHE A 240 15.34 -9.92 9.50
C PHE A 240 15.67 -11.39 9.20
N HIS A 241 16.92 -11.76 9.49
CA HIS A 241 17.45 -13.11 9.35
C HIS A 241 18.16 -13.54 10.64
N PRO A 242 17.45 -14.05 11.65
CA PRO A 242 18.08 -14.55 12.87
C PRO A 242 18.99 -15.74 12.57
N SER A 243 20.12 -15.85 13.29
CA SER A 243 21.03 -16.98 13.16
C SER A 243 20.33 -18.31 13.50
N PRO A 244 20.71 -19.44 12.86
CA PRO A 244 20.14 -20.74 13.19
C PRO A 244 20.35 -21.08 14.66
N GLY A 245 19.32 -21.66 15.30
CA GLY A 245 19.33 -21.97 16.74
C GLY A 245 19.06 -20.80 17.68
N THR A 246 18.68 -19.63 17.14
CA THR A 246 18.30 -18.46 17.95
C THR A 246 17.07 -18.78 18.81
N THR A 247 17.22 -18.68 20.13
CA THR A 247 16.08 -18.69 21.06
C THR A 247 15.44 -17.30 21.13
N ASN A 248 14.14 -17.25 21.43
CA ASN A 248 13.36 -16.02 21.56
C ASN A 248 13.34 -15.14 20.30
N ILE A 249 13.07 -15.74 19.14
CA ILE A 249 13.00 -15.04 17.83
C ILE A 249 12.06 -13.82 17.89
N SER A 250 10.88 -13.97 18.51
CA SER A 250 9.90 -12.89 18.69
C SER A 250 10.48 -11.65 19.40
N ALA A 251 11.25 -11.84 20.48
CA ALA A 251 11.83 -10.73 21.24
C ALA A 251 12.93 -10.01 20.44
N LYS A 252 13.76 -10.77 19.71
CA LYS A 252 14.79 -10.22 18.83
C LYS A 252 14.19 -9.43 17.67
N LEU A 253 13.12 -9.95 17.07
CA LEU A 253 12.38 -9.24 16.02
C LEU A 253 11.83 -7.91 16.53
N ILE A 254 11.18 -7.89 17.70
CA ILE A 254 10.66 -6.64 18.27
C ILE A 254 11.79 -5.61 18.48
N GLY A 255 12.94 -6.05 19.01
CA GLY A 255 14.12 -5.18 19.16
C GLY A 255 14.65 -4.65 17.83
N PHE A 256 14.71 -5.50 16.81
CA PHE A 256 15.14 -5.13 15.45
C PHE A 256 14.16 -4.14 14.80
N ALA A 257 12.86 -4.43 14.86
CA ALA A 257 11.80 -3.60 14.32
C ALA A 257 11.77 -2.21 14.98
N LYS A 258 11.96 -2.12 16.31
CA LYS A 258 12.13 -0.85 17.02
C LYS A 258 13.31 -0.03 16.47
N SER A 259 14.44 -0.69 16.19
CA SER A 259 15.64 -0.04 15.65
C SER A 259 15.42 0.51 14.23
N VAL A 260 14.81 -0.29 13.35
CA VAL A 260 14.46 0.12 11.99
C VAL A 260 13.46 1.27 12.00
N TYR A 261 12.39 1.15 12.78
CA TYR A 261 11.37 2.20 12.90
C TYR A 261 11.96 3.54 13.39
N TRP A 262 12.80 3.50 14.43
CA TRP A 262 13.47 4.69 14.94
C TRP A 262 14.36 5.34 13.87
N ARG A 263 15.11 4.54 13.11
CA ARG A 263 15.99 5.03 12.05
C ARG A 263 15.21 5.74 10.93
N ASN A 264 14.07 5.17 10.53
CA ASN A 264 13.30 5.69 9.40
C ASN A 264 12.41 6.88 9.78
N THR A 265 11.84 6.88 10.99
CA THR A 265 10.87 7.92 11.40
C THR A 265 11.43 8.98 12.34
N GLY A 266 12.53 8.70 13.04
CA GLY A 266 13.03 9.51 14.15
C GLY A 266 12.10 9.54 15.38
N LYS A 267 11.08 8.67 15.41
CA LYS A 267 10.08 8.58 16.49
C LYS A 267 10.26 7.30 17.28
N GLN A 268 10.03 7.39 18.59
CA GLN A 268 10.00 6.21 19.44
C GLN A 268 8.62 5.56 19.32
N LEU A 269 8.57 4.31 18.87
CA LEU A 269 7.33 3.54 18.88
C LEU A 269 7.06 3.08 20.32
N MET A 270 5.91 3.44 20.86
CA MET A 270 5.54 3.08 22.23
C MET A 270 5.21 1.59 22.32
N ASP A 271 5.52 0.98 23.46
CA ASP A 271 5.21 -0.43 23.69
C ASP A 271 3.70 -0.63 23.88
N PRO A 272 3.01 -1.49 23.10
CA PRO A 272 1.58 -1.74 23.23
C PRO A 272 1.18 -2.14 24.65
N ARG A 273 2.07 -2.82 25.39
CA ARG A 273 1.81 -3.17 26.79
C ARG A 273 1.69 -1.96 27.72
N GLN A 274 2.24 -0.80 27.34
CA GLN A 274 2.11 0.44 28.10
C GLN A 274 0.77 1.15 27.86
N TRP A 275 -0.03 0.74 26.87
CA TRP A 275 -1.30 1.40 26.55
C TRP A 275 -2.44 1.03 27.52
N HIS A 276 -2.31 -0.09 28.25
CA HIS A 276 -3.35 -0.58 29.17
C HIS A 276 -3.24 -0.07 30.62
N TYR A 277 -2.35 0.89 30.91
CA TYR A 277 -2.16 1.46 32.26
C TYR A 277 -2.70 2.89 32.42
N GLY A 278 -3.70 3.28 31.62
CA GLY A 278 -4.35 4.60 31.65
C GLY A 278 -5.71 4.61 32.33
#